data_AF-A0A372QE63-F1
#
_entry.id   AF-A0A372QE63-F1
#
_cell.length_a   1.000
_cell.length_b   1.000
_cell.length_c   1.000
_cell.angle_alpha   90.00
_cell.angle_beta   90.00
_cell.angle_gamma   90.00
#
_symmetry.space_group_name_H-M   'P 1'
#
loop_
_entity.id
_entity.type
_entity.pdbx_description
1 polymer ?
#
loop_
_entity_poly.entity_id
_entity_poly.type
_entity_poly.pdbx_seq_one_letter_code
_entity_poly.pdbx_strand_id
1 'polypeptide(L)'
;MLYDKAMAEIRIARENNIACQTMPLCWGIIDLRVENVSPCPKHPRAKEFLPQAEVLRLQKVTTEFVNKGSKLSSSTLALLEILESSTFSLKKLCKEKRAHGIKGVCSLLRINTDKVDVYDKDAQYIGECLDAFNEWIRTYGGYSHIERTVDMHLIGPFSKTPNVKFIYGESHSDADRDEKTSRSPSERTGKPCDFIFWKNGNEVGIGENTGPTHKDHHKKSIIDFVDVIKVARAQHISFQTKCIEKSGSNPLPLDIQNKLKLVPVPFFQVIGMTIRFYILIQIDGDLYGIWEWSSQDLPKEEDDIITAVFLCKKFLIHRNWSIK
;
A
#
# COMPACT_ATOMS: atom_id res chain seq x y z
N MET A 1 -28.39 1.88 -13.35
CA MET A 1 -28.40 0.88 -14.44
C MET A 1 -27.07 0.16 -14.64
N LEU A 2 -25.90 0.82 -14.69
CA LEU A 2 -24.64 0.09 -14.94
C LEU A 2 -24.18 -0.78 -13.75
N TYR A 3 -24.45 -0.35 -12.52
CA TYR A 3 -23.97 -0.99 -11.29
C TYR A 3 -25.07 -1.70 -10.50
N ASP A 4 -26.30 -1.77 -11.02
CA ASP A 4 -27.47 -2.22 -10.25
C ASP A 4 -27.33 -3.67 -9.78
N LYS A 5 -26.71 -4.54 -10.60
CA LYS A 5 -26.39 -5.92 -10.23
C LYS A 5 -25.42 -5.98 -9.04
N ALA A 6 -24.34 -5.21 -9.08
CA ALA A 6 -23.39 -5.13 -7.97
C ALA A 6 -24.09 -4.64 -6.70
N MET A 7 -24.91 -3.58 -6.80
CA MET A 7 -25.63 -3.01 -5.68
C MET A 7 -26.67 -3.96 -5.08
N ALA A 8 -27.35 -4.77 -5.89
CA ALA A 8 -28.28 -5.80 -5.41
C ALA A 8 -27.55 -6.87 -4.59
N GLU A 9 -26.43 -7.39 -5.11
CA GLU A 9 -25.63 -8.42 -4.43
C GLU A 9 -24.96 -7.90 -3.15
N ILE A 10 -24.54 -6.63 -3.13
CA ILE A 10 -24.06 -5.97 -1.91
C ILE A 10 -25.16 -5.95 -0.83
N ARG A 11 -26.41 -5.63 -1.21
CA ARG A 11 -27.53 -5.61 -0.26
C ARG A 11 -27.81 -7.00 0.30
N ILE A 12 -27.84 -8.03 -0.56
CA ILE A 12 -28.00 -9.43 -0.14
C ILE A 12 -26.87 -9.85 0.82
N ALA A 13 -25.61 -9.52 0.49
CA ALA A 13 -24.47 -9.86 1.34
C ALA A 13 -24.54 -9.19 2.73
N ARG A 14 -25.08 -7.97 2.82
CA ARG A 14 -25.25 -7.22 4.09
C ARG A 14 -26.28 -7.84 5.03
N GLU A 15 -27.21 -8.64 4.51
CA GLU A 15 -28.20 -9.35 5.33
C GLU A 15 -27.59 -10.59 6.03
N ASN A 16 -26.37 -11.00 5.65
CA ASN A 16 -25.68 -12.15 6.20
C ASN A 16 -24.53 -11.75 7.14
N ASN A 17 -24.72 -11.97 8.45
CA ASN A 17 -23.73 -11.65 9.48
C ASN A 17 -22.33 -12.27 9.27
N ILE A 18 -22.24 -13.48 8.68
CA ILE A 18 -20.95 -14.13 8.41
C ILE A 18 -20.25 -13.45 7.23
N ALA A 19 -21.02 -13.06 6.21
CA ALA A 19 -20.49 -12.33 5.05
C ALA A 19 -19.93 -10.96 5.45
N CYS A 20 -20.56 -10.26 6.39
CA CYS A 20 -20.07 -8.99 6.92
C CYS A 20 -18.63 -9.06 7.46
N GLN A 21 -18.23 -10.22 7.99
CA GLN A 21 -16.89 -10.38 8.59
C GLN A 21 -15.81 -10.71 7.55
N THR A 22 -16.17 -11.39 6.46
CA THR A 22 -15.20 -12.09 5.59
C THR A 22 -15.31 -11.78 4.10
N MET A 23 -16.40 -11.15 3.65
CA MET A 23 -16.63 -10.85 2.24
C MET A 23 -16.49 -9.35 1.98
N PRO A 24 -15.52 -8.91 1.14
CA PRO A 24 -15.41 -7.49 0.78
C PRO A 24 -16.66 -6.94 0.07
N LEU A 25 -17.40 -7.79 -0.64
CA LEU A 25 -18.62 -7.37 -1.32
C LEU A 25 -19.67 -6.80 -0.34
N CYS A 26 -19.72 -7.29 0.90
CA CYS A 26 -20.59 -6.69 1.92
C CYS A 26 -20.31 -5.18 2.12
N TRP A 27 -19.04 -4.78 1.98
CA TRP A 27 -18.55 -3.42 2.16
C TRP A 27 -18.56 -2.61 0.87
N GLY A 28 -19.18 -3.14 -0.19
CA GLY A 28 -19.23 -2.49 -1.50
C GLY A 28 -17.90 -2.55 -2.25
N ILE A 29 -17.09 -3.58 -2.01
CA ILE A 29 -15.78 -3.72 -2.66
C ILE A 29 -15.82 -4.83 -3.70
N ILE A 30 -15.43 -4.51 -4.93
CA ILE A 30 -15.21 -5.49 -6.00
C ILE A 30 -13.75 -5.58 -6.38
N ASP A 31 -13.34 -6.77 -6.77
CA ASP A 31 -11.97 -7.04 -7.17
C ASP A 31 -11.77 -6.80 -8.67
N LEU A 32 -10.94 -5.81 -9.02
CA LEU A 32 -10.64 -5.48 -10.41
C LEU A 32 -9.52 -6.35 -11.00
N ARG A 33 -8.83 -7.17 -10.18
CA ARG A 33 -7.67 -7.98 -10.61
C ARG A 33 -8.04 -9.04 -11.64
N VAL A 34 -7.04 -9.50 -12.37
CA VAL A 34 -7.15 -10.65 -13.27
C VAL A 34 -7.23 -11.94 -12.44
N GLU A 35 -7.95 -12.94 -12.95
CA GLU A 35 -8.38 -14.16 -12.23
C GLU A 35 -7.25 -14.95 -11.55
N ASN A 36 -6.01 -14.83 -12.04
CA ASN A 36 -4.84 -15.54 -11.51
C ASN A 36 -4.03 -14.76 -10.45
N VAL A 37 -4.53 -13.61 -10.02
CA VAL A 37 -3.86 -12.77 -9.00
C VAL A 37 -4.57 -12.98 -7.65
N SER A 38 -3.96 -13.81 -6.80
CA SER A 38 -4.30 -14.10 -5.39
C SER A 38 -3.75 -12.95 -4.50
N PRO A 39 -4.22 -12.64 -3.26
CA PRO A 39 -4.93 -13.44 -2.28
C PRO A 39 -6.43 -13.48 -2.49
N CYS A 40 -7.03 -14.59 -2.08
CA CYS A 40 -8.48 -14.80 -2.05
C CYS A 40 -9.15 -15.02 -3.43
N PRO A 41 -8.88 -16.16 -4.12
CA PRO A 41 -9.48 -16.48 -5.42
C PRO A 41 -11.02 -16.59 -5.40
N LYS A 42 -11.60 -16.79 -4.21
CA LYS A 42 -13.05 -16.89 -4.00
C LYS A 42 -13.73 -15.53 -3.79
N HIS A 43 -12.98 -14.43 -3.88
CA HIS A 43 -13.56 -13.10 -3.70
C HIS A 43 -14.39 -12.68 -4.92
N PRO A 44 -15.52 -12.01 -4.71
CA PRO A 44 -16.37 -11.54 -5.79
C PRO A 44 -15.59 -10.65 -6.78
N ARG A 45 -15.49 -11.09 -8.03
CA ARG A 45 -14.72 -10.39 -9.06
C ARG A 45 -15.61 -9.39 -9.81
N ALA A 46 -15.02 -8.28 -10.25
CA ALA A 46 -15.74 -7.25 -10.98
C ALA A 46 -16.44 -7.80 -12.24
N LYS A 47 -15.83 -8.75 -12.95
CA LYS A 47 -16.40 -9.40 -14.15
C LYS A 47 -17.70 -10.17 -13.90
N GLU A 48 -17.98 -10.55 -12.65
CA GLU A 48 -19.22 -11.24 -12.29
C GLU A 48 -20.41 -10.26 -12.21
N PHE A 49 -20.13 -8.98 -11.95
CA PHE A 49 -21.16 -7.96 -11.72
C PHE A 49 -21.21 -6.90 -12.82
N LEU A 50 -20.12 -6.69 -13.54
CA LEU A 50 -19.95 -5.62 -14.51
C LEU A 50 -19.65 -6.18 -15.92
N PRO A 51 -20.12 -5.51 -16.99
CA PRO A 51 -19.71 -5.84 -18.35
C PRO A 51 -18.19 -5.76 -18.52
N GLN A 52 -17.61 -6.64 -19.35
CA GLN A 52 -16.16 -6.69 -19.58
C GLN A 52 -15.58 -5.34 -20.03
N ALA A 53 -16.30 -4.59 -20.88
CA ALA A 53 -15.88 -3.26 -21.33
C ALA A 53 -15.70 -2.28 -20.16
N GLU A 54 -16.56 -2.38 -19.14
CA GLU A 54 -16.50 -1.53 -17.96
C GLU A 54 -15.35 -1.94 -17.03
N VAL A 55 -15.12 -3.25 -16.85
CA VAL A 55 -13.95 -3.75 -16.12
C VAL A 55 -12.65 -3.25 -16.75
N LEU A 56 -12.52 -3.34 -18.08
CA LEU A 56 -11.36 -2.85 -18.81
C LEU A 56 -11.18 -1.33 -18.66
N ARG A 57 -12.29 -0.57 -18.68
CA ARG A 57 -12.27 0.88 -18.45
C ARG A 57 -11.72 1.21 -17.06
N LEU A 58 -12.21 0.53 -16.02
CA LEU A 58 -11.76 0.72 -14.64
C LEU A 58 -10.29 0.33 -14.46
N GLN A 59 -9.86 -0.81 -15.01
CA GLN A 59 -8.46 -1.24 -14.98
C GLN A 59 -7.53 -0.22 -15.66
N LYS A 60 -7.95 0.36 -16.78
CA LYS A 60 -7.19 1.41 -17.47
C LYS A 60 -7.03 2.66 -16.60
N VAL A 61 -8.13 3.14 -15.99
CA VAL A 61 -8.10 4.29 -15.06
C VAL A 61 -7.13 4.03 -13.91
N THR A 62 -7.19 2.84 -13.31
CA THR A 62 -6.30 2.43 -12.23
C THR A 62 -4.84 2.37 -12.66
N THR A 63 -4.55 1.86 -13.86
CA THR A 63 -3.20 1.83 -14.42
C THR A 63 -2.65 3.25 -14.66
N GLU A 64 -3.48 4.17 -15.14
CA GLU A 64 -3.10 5.57 -15.29
C GLU A 64 -2.77 6.24 -13.94
N PHE A 65 -3.49 5.90 -12.86
CA PHE A 65 -3.14 6.35 -11.51
C PHE A 65 -1.80 5.82 -11.05
N VAL A 66 -1.53 4.54 -11.30
CA VAL A 66 -0.26 3.93 -10.94
C VAL A 66 0.87 4.68 -11.65
N ASN A 67 0.78 4.82 -12.97
CA ASN A 67 1.78 5.53 -13.76
C ASN A 67 1.98 7.00 -13.33
N LYS A 68 0.91 7.72 -12.98
CA LYS A 68 0.99 9.10 -12.47
C LYS A 68 1.63 9.18 -11.07
N GLY A 69 1.46 8.16 -10.24
CA GLY A 69 2.08 8.05 -8.92
C GLY A 69 3.50 7.50 -8.95
N SER A 70 3.91 6.81 -10.02
CA SER A 70 5.25 6.22 -10.16
C SER A 70 6.37 7.23 -10.44
N LYS A 71 6.08 8.53 -10.46
CA LYS A 71 7.09 9.56 -10.70
C LYS A 71 8.05 9.67 -9.51
N LEU A 72 9.33 9.42 -9.77
CA LEU A 72 10.44 9.61 -8.83
C LEU A 72 11.33 10.77 -9.32
N SER A 73 12.16 11.33 -8.44
CA SER A 73 13.10 12.38 -8.86
C SER A 73 14.14 11.80 -9.83
N SER A 74 14.76 12.67 -10.65
CA SER A 74 15.86 12.25 -11.54
C SER A 74 17.01 11.63 -10.77
N SER A 75 17.32 12.16 -9.59
CA SER A 75 18.36 11.64 -8.69
C SER A 75 18.03 10.22 -8.23
N THR A 76 16.80 9.99 -7.78
CA THR A 76 16.35 8.66 -7.36
C THR A 76 16.39 7.66 -8.53
N LEU A 77 15.92 8.07 -9.71
CA LEU A 77 15.92 7.21 -10.90
C LEU A 77 17.34 6.81 -11.32
N ALA A 78 18.27 7.76 -11.36
CA ALA A 78 19.66 7.48 -11.72
C ALA A 78 20.32 6.51 -10.73
N LEU A 79 20.01 6.62 -9.43
CA LEU A 79 20.52 5.69 -8.41
C LEU A 79 19.89 4.29 -8.56
N LEU A 80 18.56 4.22 -8.71
CA LEU A 80 17.85 2.94 -8.87
C LEU A 80 18.29 2.20 -10.13
N GLU A 81 18.45 2.88 -11.26
CA GLU A 81 18.85 2.26 -12.52
C GLU A 81 20.17 1.49 -12.40
N ILE A 82 21.17 2.07 -11.75
CA ILE A 82 22.48 1.45 -11.57
C ILE A 82 22.44 0.31 -10.55
N LEU A 83 21.66 0.47 -9.47
CA LEU A 83 21.44 -0.57 -8.47
C LEU A 83 20.67 -1.76 -9.04
N GLU A 84 19.77 -1.54 -10.00
CA GLU A 84 19.00 -2.58 -10.70
C GLU A 84 19.82 -3.29 -11.79
N SER A 85 20.80 -2.61 -12.40
CA SER A 85 21.50 -3.11 -13.60
C SER A 85 22.83 -3.84 -13.31
N SER A 86 23.25 -3.95 -12.06
CA SER A 86 24.62 -4.33 -11.73
C SER A 86 24.72 -5.16 -10.45
N THR A 87 25.72 -6.05 -10.37
CA THR A 87 25.96 -6.90 -9.20
C THR A 87 26.92 -6.22 -8.22
N PHE A 88 26.54 -6.15 -6.95
CA PHE A 88 27.33 -5.52 -5.90
C PHE A 88 27.34 -6.36 -4.63
N SER A 89 28.33 -6.13 -3.77
CA SER A 89 28.28 -6.63 -2.39
C SER A 89 27.51 -5.65 -1.52
N LEU A 90 26.46 -6.15 -0.87
CA LEU A 90 25.65 -5.39 0.09
C LEU A 90 26.54 -4.82 1.21
N LYS A 91 27.43 -5.64 1.78
CA LYS A 91 28.39 -5.21 2.81
C LYS A 91 29.27 -4.06 2.35
N LYS A 92 29.73 -4.09 1.09
CA LYS A 92 30.56 -3.02 0.53
C LYS A 92 29.76 -1.74 0.35
N LEU A 93 28.54 -1.82 -0.18
CA LEU A 93 27.62 -0.68 -0.30
C LEU A 93 27.35 -0.03 1.06
N CYS A 94 26.99 -0.81 2.07
CA CYS A 94 26.74 -0.32 3.42
C CYS A 94 28.00 0.29 4.06
N LYS A 95 29.19 -0.29 3.83
CA LYS A 95 30.45 0.29 4.32
C LYS A 95 30.70 1.67 3.73
N GLU A 96 30.57 1.82 2.41
CA GLU A 96 30.78 3.10 1.73
C GLU A 96 29.71 4.12 2.15
N LYS A 97 28.45 3.69 2.29
CA LYS A 97 27.39 4.57 2.79
C LYS A 97 27.67 5.08 4.20
N ARG A 98 28.13 4.21 5.12
CA ARG A 98 28.47 4.64 6.48
C ARG A 98 29.64 5.61 6.53
N ALA A 99 30.65 5.43 5.67
CA ALA A 99 31.83 6.27 5.65
C ALA A 99 31.57 7.64 4.99
N HIS A 100 30.77 7.67 3.93
CA HIS A 100 30.71 8.81 3.01
C HIS A 100 29.28 9.16 2.54
N GLY A 101 28.24 8.57 3.14
CA GLY A 101 26.85 8.78 2.75
C GLY A 101 26.55 8.29 1.33
N ILE A 102 25.52 8.87 0.71
CA ILE A 102 25.13 8.57 -0.68
C ILE A 102 26.24 8.90 -1.67
N LYS A 103 27.12 9.86 -1.37
CA LYS A 103 28.30 10.17 -2.19
C LYS A 103 29.25 8.97 -2.28
N GLY A 104 29.47 8.24 -1.19
CA GLY A 104 30.26 7.01 -1.17
C GLY A 104 29.64 5.93 -2.05
N VAL A 105 28.33 5.73 -1.92
CA VAL A 105 27.58 4.78 -2.76
C VAL A 105 27.71 5.14 -4.24
N CYS A 106 27.48 6.40 -4.61
CA CYS A 106 27.62 6.85 -6.00
C CYS A 106 29.05 6.63 -6.53
N SER A 107 30.06 6.93 -5.72
CA SER A 107 31.48 6.75 -6.10
C SER A 107 31.80 5.27 -6.33
N LEU A 108 31.33 4.38 -5.44
CA LEU A 108 31.50 2.93 -5.57
C LEU A 108 30.81 2.40 -6.83
N LEU A 109 29.60 2.87 -7.08
CA LEU A 109 28.77 2.51 -8.22
C LEU A 109 29.20 3.20 -9.53
N ARG A 110 30.22 4.07 -9.48
CA ARG A 110 30.69 4.91 -10.61
C ARG A 110 29.56 5.72 -11.25
N ILE A 111 28.58 6.12 -10.44
CA ILE A 111 27.52 7.04 -10.86
C ILE A 111 28.13 8.43 -10.93
N ASN A 112 27.88 9.14 -12.03
CA ASN A 112 28.22 10.56 -12.09
C ASN A 112 27.43 11.29 -10.99
N THR A 113 28.13 11.79 -9.97
CA THR A 113 27.53 12.50 -8.83
C THR A 113 26.80 13.77 -9.24
N ASP A 114 27.07 14.32 -10.43
CA ASP A 114 26.32 15.45 -10.97
C ASP A 114 24.89 15.07 -11.36
N LYS A 115 24.59 13.76 -11.48
CA LYS A 115 23.25 13.23 -11.78
C LYS A 115 22.47 12.83 -10.53
N VAL A 116 23.11 12.73 -9.37
CA VAL A 116 22.47 12.32 -8.11
C VAL A 116 22.69 13.41 -7.08
N ASP A 117 21.63 14.14 -6.77
CA ASP A 117 21.62 15.00 -5.59
C ASP A 117 21.73 14.14 -4.32
N VAL A 118 22.87 14.23 -3.64
CA VAL A 118 23.16 13.48 -2.40
C VAL A 118 22.31 13.94 -1.21
N TYR A 119 21.62 15.08 -1.34
CA TYR A 119 20.65 15.60 -0.38
C TYR A 119 19.20 15.25 -0.74
N ASP A 120 18.98 14.57 -1.88
CA ASP A 120 17.66 14.04 -2.23
C ASP A 120 17.23 13.01 -1.17
N LYS A 121 16.11 13.29 -0.50
CA LYS A 121 15.61 12.46 0.60
C LYS A 121 15.25 11.05 0.15
N ASP A 122 14.81 10.87 -1.09
CA ASP A 122 14.43 9.56 -1.63
C ASP A 122 15.69 8.73 -1.93
N ALA A 123 16.76 9.38 -2.40
CA ALA A 123 18.07 8.74 -2.56
C ALA A 123 18.68 8.34 -1.21
N GLN A 124 18.58 9.19 -0.18
CA GLN A 124 19.01 8.87 1.18
C GLN A 124 18.24 7.68 1.75
N TYR A 125 16.92 7.68 1.58
CA TYR A 125 16.03 6.59 2.00
C TYR A 125 16.43 5.24 1.39
N ILE A 126 16.79 5.18 0.10
CA ILE A 126 17.26 3.94 -0.53
C ILE A 126 18.49 3.40 0.23
N GLY A 127 19.45 4.27 0.54
CA GLY A 127 20.63 3.88 1.31
C GLY A 127 20.31 3.44 2.74
N GLU A 128 19.28 4.00 3.38
CA GLU A 128 18.80 3.55 4.70
C GLU A 128 18.15 2.17 4.64
N CYS A 129 17.37 1.89 3.59
CA CYS A 129 16.76 0.58 3.37
C CYS A 129 17.81 -0.50 3.12
N LEU A 130 18.87 -0.21 2.38
CA LEU A 130 19.97 -1.16 2.17
C LEU A 130 20.74 -1.47 3.47
N ASP A 131 20.92 -0.48 4.34
CA ASP A 131 21.49 -0.73 5.67
C ASP A 131 20.58 -1.60 6.53
N ALA A 132 19.27 -1.33 6.54
CA ALA A 132 18.30 -2.13 7.25
C ALA A 132 18.25 -3.57 6.72
N PHE A 133 18.34 -3.73 5.40
CA PHE A 133 18.43 -5.03 4.76
C PHE A 133 19.71 -5.79 5.16
N ASN A 134 20.87 -5.11 5.16
CA ASN A 134 22.11 -5.72 5.64
C ASN A 134 22.02 -6.15 7.11
N GLU A 135 21.33 -5.38 7.95
CA GLU A 135 21.07 -5.75 9.35
C GLU A 135 20.14 -6.95 9.46
N TRP A 136 19.07 -6.99 8.65
CA TRP A 136 18.15 -8.11 8.55
C TRP A 136 18.87 -9.43 8.23
N ILE A 137 19.76 -9.41 7.24
CA ILE A 137 20.59 -10.58 6.89
C ILE A 137 21.54 -10.94 8.04
N ARG A 138 22.27 -9.97 8.58
CA ARG A 138 23.29 -10.24 9.59
C ARG A 138 22.71 -10.80 10.89
N THR A 139 21.57 -10.29 11.31
CA THR A 139 21.00 -10.58 12.63
C THR A 139 20.01 -11.74 12.59
N TYR A 140 19.26 -11.89 11.49
CA TYR A 140 18.20 -12.90 11.38
C TYR A 140 18.44 -13.93 10.27
N GLY A 141 19.58 -13.86 9.57
CA GLY A 141 19.85 -14.75 8.43
C GLY A 141 18.85 -14.56 7.28
N GLY A 142 18.21 -13.39 7.23
CA GLY A 142 17.19 -13.07 6.24
C GLY A 142 15.85 -13.79 6.41
N TYR A 143 15.61 -14.38 7.58
CA TYR A 143 14.41 -15.17 7.82
C TYR A 143 13.87 -15.02 9.24
N SER A 144 12.54 -15.02 9.38
CA SER A 144 11.88 -15.15 10.67
C SER A 144 10.51 -15.79 10.52
N HIS A 145 10.08 -16.52 11.55
CA HIS A 145 8.71 -17.00 11.69
C HIS A 145 7.81 -16.01 12.45
N ILE A 146 8.38 -14.95 13.02
CA ILE A 146 7.69 -14.01 13.89
C ILE A 146 7.33 -12.77 13.07
N GLU A 147 6.03 -12.49 12.95
CA GLU A 147 5.45 -11.33 12.25
C GLU A 147 6.13 -10.02 12.69
N ARG A 148 6.15 -9.76 14.00
CA ARG A 148 6.78 -8.59 14.62
C ARG A 148 8.25 -8.40 14.25
N THR A 149 9.01 -9.49 14.09
CA THR A 149 10.42 -9.40 13.72
C THR A 149 10.57 -8.95 12.26
N VAL A 150 9.75 -9.50 11.36
CA VAL A 150 9.70 -9.07 9.95
C VAL A 150 9.26 -7.61 9.85
N ASP A 151 8.28 -7.19 10.66
CA ASP A 151 7.83 -5.80 10.68
C ASP A 151 8.91 -4.84 11.17
N MET A 152 9.49 -5.10 12.34
CA MET A 152 10.41 -4.15 12.96
C MET A 152 11.73 -4.02 12.20
N HIS A 153 12.20 -5.11 11.59
CA HIS A 153 13.55 -5.18 11.03
C HIS A 153 13.60 -5.18 9.51
N LEU A 154 12.46 -5.34 8.83
CA LEU A 154 12.40 -5.30 7.37
C LEU A 154 11.30 -4.38 6.85
N ILE A 155 10.03 -4.65 7.14
CA ILE A 155 8.92 -3.89 6.52
C ILE A 155 8.84 -2.45 7.04
N GLY A 156 9.01 -2.26 8.35
CA GLY A 156 8.97 -0.97 9.01
C GLY A 156 10.05 -0.01 8.50
N PRO A 157 11.34 -0.39 8.44
CA PRO A 157 12.38 0.41 7.80
C PRO A 157 12.03 0.81 6.36
N PHE A 158 11.56 -0.13 5.54
CA PHE A 158 11.19 0.17 4.16
C PHE A 158 9.92 1.04 4.05
N SER A 159 8.99 0.92 5.01
CA SER A 159 7.77 1.72 5.05
C SER A 159 8.03 3.18 5.44
N LYS A 160 9.15 3.49 6.11
CA LYS A 160 9.52 4.84 6.56
C LYS A 160 10.01 5.75 5.43
N THR A 161 9.16 5.93 4.42
CA THR A 161 9.45 6.79 3.28
C THR A 161 9.43 8.28 3.66
N PRO A 162 10.21 9.15 2.98
CA PRO A 162 10.26 10.58 3.29
C PRO A 162 8.90 11.29 3.12
N ASN A 163 8.65 12.34 3.90
CA ASN A 163 7.47 13.23 3.81
C ASN A 163 6.11 12.59 4.15
N VAL A 164 6.10 11.37 4.71
CA VAL A 164 4.91 10.72 5.29
C VAL A 164 5.27 10.28 6.71
N LYS A 165 4.39 10.56 7.67
CA LYS A 165 4.53 10.06 9.03
C LYS A 165 4.07 8.61 9.05
N PHE A 166 4.83 7.77 9.72
CA PHE A 166 4.61 6.33 9.81
C PHE A 166 4.36 5.95 11.27
N ILE A 167 3.31 5.16 11.52
CA ILE A 167 3.02 4.57 12.83
C ILE A 167 3.02 3.06 12.69
N TYR A 168 3.73 2.38 13.60
CA TYR A 168 3.82 0.94 13.67
C TYR A 168 3.34 0.42 15.03
N GLY A 169 2.58 -0.67 15.00
CA GLY A 169 2.17 -1.47 16.15
C GLY A 169 0.78 -1.09 16.65
N GLU A 170 -0.11 -2.09 16.72
CA GLU A 170 -1.51 -2.12 17.23
C GLU A 170 -2.25 -0.78 17.33
N SER A 171 -1.99 0.12 16.40
CA SER A 171 -2.58 1.45 16.36
C SER A 171 -3.92 1.31 15.70
N HIS A 172 -4.93 1.91 16.31
CA HIS A 172 -6.29 1.80 15.81
C HIS A 172 -6.52 2.92 14.80
N SER A 173 -7.11 2.60 13.63
CA SER A 173 -7.43 3.62 12.63
C SER A 173 -8.50 4.58 13.14
N ASP A 174 -8.17 5.87 13.18
CA ASP A 174 -9.08 6.95 13.50
C ASP A 174 -10.17 7.07 12.44
N ALA A 175 -9.83 6.88 11.15
CA ALA A 175 -10.80 6.95 10.08
C ALA A 175 -11.88 5.86 10.20
N ASP A 176 -11.49 4.63 10.51
CA ASP A 176 -12.42 3.52 10.75
C ASP A 176 -13.22 3.71 12.04
N ARG A 177 -12.60 4.26 13.10
CA ARG A 177 -13.30 4.63 14.34
C ARG A 177 -14.43 5.62 14.07
N ASP A 178 -14.12 6.70 13.36
CA ASP A 178 -15.06 7.80 13.10
C ASP A 178 -16.21 7.32 12.19
N GLU A 179 -15.89 6.48 11.19
CA GLU A 179 -16.88 5.84 10.32
C GLU A 179 -17.85 4.95 11.10
N LYS A 180 -17.35 4.11 12.03
CA LYS A 180 -18.20 3.28 12.90
C LYS A 180 -19.05 4.11 13.85
N THR A 181 -18.47 5.15 14.43
CA THR A 181 -19.16 6.06 15.37
C THR A 181 -20.30 6.78 14.66
N SER A 182 -20.13 7.16 13.39
CA SER A 182 -21.22 7.78 12.62
C SER A 182 -22.46 6.90 12.43
N ARG A 183 -22.32 5.57 12.64
CA ARG A 183 -23.40 4.57 12.47
C ARG A 183 -23.95 4.02 13.79
N SER A 184 -23.34 4.37 14.91
CA SER A 184 -23.60 3.73 16.20
C SER A 184 -23.56 4.77 17.32
N PRO A 185 -24.54 4.81 18.22
CA PRO A 185 -24.54 5.77 19.34
C PRO A 185 -23.49 5.44 20.42
N SER A 186 -22.94 4.22 20.42
CA SER A 186 -21.89 3.81 21.35
C SER A 186 -20.49 4.18 20.86
N GLU A 187 -19.59 4.50 21.79
CA GLU A 187 -18.16 4.67 21.51
C GLU A 187 -17.60 3.40 20.83
N ARG A 188 -16.83 3.60 19.77
CA ARG A 188 -16.22 2.52 18.98
C ARG A 188 -14.73 2.72 18.95
N THR A 189 -14.01 1.62 18.81
CA THR A 189 -12.58 1.63 18.49
C THR A 189 -12.39 1.33 17.00
N GLY A 190 -11.39 1.97 16.42
CA GLY A 190 -10.94 1.68 15.06
C GLY A 190 -10.43 0.24 14.94
N LYS A 191 -10.20 -0.23 13.72
CA LYS A 191 -9.51 -1.49 13.52
C LYS A 191 -8.03 -1.34 13.88
N PRO A 192 -7.45 -2.30 14.63
CA PRO A 192 -6.01 -2.35 14.78
C PRO A 192 -5.39 -2.69 13.43
N CYS A 193 -4.31 -2.01 13.08
CA CYS A 193 -3.49 -2.35 11.93
C CYS A 193 -2.01 -2.20 12.28
N ASP A 194 -1.17 -2.97 11.58
CA ASP A 194 0.27 -2.93 11.81
C ASP A 194 0.90 -1.60 11.38
N PHE A 195 0.47 -1.05 10.24
CA PHE A 195 1.11 0.10 9.62
C PHE A 195 0.09 1.16 9.22
N ILE A 196 0.14 2.35 9.83
CA ILE A 196 -0.71 3.49 9.42
C ILE A 196 0.16 4.63 8.90
N PHE A 197 -0.18 5.13 7.72
CA PHE A 197 0.50 6.25 7.06
C PHE A 197 -0.29 7.54 7.25
N TRP A 198 0.41 8.58 7.65
CA TRP A 198 -0.17 9.88 8.00
C TRP A 198 0.45 11.02 7.20
N LYS A 199 -0.39 11.91 6.70
CA LYS A 199 0.05 13.15 6.06
C LYS A 199 -0.90 14.30 6.39
N ASN A 200 -0.33 15.42 6.82
CA ASN A 200 -1.09 16.65 7.14
C ASN A 200 -2.27 16.39 8.10
N GLY A 201 -2.08 15.50 9.09
CA GLY A 201 -3.13 15.12 10.04
C GLY A 201 -4.19 14.15 9.52
N ASN A 202 -3.98 13.53 8.35
CA ASN A 202 -4.91 12.55 7.78
C ASN A 202 -4.22 11.19 7.62
N GLU A 203 -4.97 10.13 7.85
CA GLU A 203 -4.60 8.80 7.40
C GLU A 203 -4.69 8.74 5.87
N VAL A 204 -3.63 8.24 5.23
CA VAL A 204 -3.43 8.29 3.77
C VAL A 204 -2.90 6.97 3.21
N GLY A 205 -2.93 5.92 4.01
CA GLY A 205 -2.53 4.58 3.62
C GLY A 205 -2.46 3.66 4.82
N ILE A 206 -2.44 2.37 4.53
CA ILE A 206 -2.52 1.33 5.55
C ILE A 206 -1.75 0.07 5.11
N GLY A 207 -1.17 -0.66 6.05
CA GLY A 207 -0.52 -1.92 5.79
C GLY A 207 -0.79 -2.92 6.90
N GLU A 208 -0.81 -4.19 6.51
CA GLU A 208 -1.05 -5.31 7.43
C GLU A 208 -0.04 -6.43 7.12
N ASN A 209 0.54 -7.04 8.16
CA ASN A 209 1.35 -8.23 8.03
C ASN A 209 0.60 -9.43 8.58
N THR A 210 0.16 -10.30 7.69
CA THR A 210 -0.48 -11.55 8.07
C THR A 210 0.51 -12.56 8.66
N GLY A 211 1.80 -12.37 8.39
CA GLY A 211 2.88 -13.17 8.94
C GLY A 211 3.53 -14.10 7.90
N PRO A 212 4.77 -14.51 8.19
CA PRO A 212 5.65 -15.19 7.22
C PRO A 212 5.26 -16.66 6.96
N THR A 213 4.45 -17.27 7.82
CA THR A 213 4.03 -18.68 7.71
C THR A 213 2.64 -18.86 7.10
N HIS A 214 1.92 -17.77 6.84
CA HIS A 214 0.58 -17.81 6.27
C HIS A 214 0.61 -17.79 4.75
N LYS A 215 -0.35 -18.50 4.13
CA LYS A 215 -0.58 -18.48 2.68
C LYS A 215 -1.89 -17.78 2.37
N ASP A 216 -2.00 -17.26 1.15
CA ASP A 216 -3.13 -16.47 0.64
C ASP A 216 -4.55 -16.99 0.94
N HIS A 217 -4.72 -18.31 1.07
CA HIS A 217 -6.02 -18.95 1.30
C HIS A 217 -6.29 -19.27 2.78
N HIS A 218 -5.35 -18.96 3.68
CA HIS A 218 -5.55 -19.16 5.11
C HIS A 218 -6.58 -18.17 5.65
N LYS A 219 -7.35 -18.59 6.65
CA LYS A 219 -8.42 -17.77 7.24
C LYS A 219 -7.91 -16.43 7.78
N LYS A 220 -6.75 -16.41 8.46
CA LYS A 220 -6.13 -15.17 8.97
C LYS A 220 -5.86 -14.19 7.82
N SER A 221 -5.21 -14.66 6.75
CA SER A 221 -4.91 -13.87 5.55
C SER A 221 -6.13 -13.18 4.93
N ILE A 222 -7.25 -13.88 4.88
CA ILE A 222 -8.50 -13.33 4.36
C ILE A 222 -9.05 -12.26 5.30
N ILE A 223 -9.05 -12.51 6.61
CA ILE A 223 -9.55 -11.58 7.62
C ILE A 223 -8.72 -10.30 7.61
N ASP A 224 -7.40 -10.43 7.68
CA ASP A 224 -6.44 -9.32 7.64
C ASP A 224 -6.62 -8.49 6.35
N PHE A 225 -6.76 -9.16 5.21
CA PHE A 225 -6.99 -8.49 3.92
C PHE A 225 -8.32 -7.72 3.88
N VAL A 226 -9.39 -8.29 4.45
CA VAL A 226 -10.69 -7.61 4.56
C VAL A 226 -10.59 -6.42 5.51
N ASP A 227 -9.81 -6.52 6.59
CA ASP A 227 -9.68 -5.48 7.59
C ASP A 227 -8.89 -4.28 7.08
N VAL A 228 -7.78 -4.51 6.36
CA VAL A 228 -7.03 -3.42 5.70
C VAL A 228 -7.90 -2.71 4.63
N ILE A 229 -8.74 -3.44 3.89
CA ILE A 229 -9.68 -2.86 2.91
C ILE A 229 -10.74 -1.98 3.60
N LYS A 230 -11.30 -2.41 4.73
CA LYS A 230 -12.28 -1.62 5.49
C LYS A 230 -11.66 -0.30 5.94
N VAL A 231 -10.44 -0.35 6.46
CA VAL A 231 -9.68 0.84 6.87
C VAL A 231 -9.41 1.74 5.66
N ALA A 232 -8.93 1.20 4.54
CA ALA A 232 -8.68 1.99 3.33
C ALA A 232 -9.95 2.71 2.84
N ARG A 233 -11.11 2.03 2.86
CA ARG A 233 -12.41 2.64 2.54
C ARG A 233 -12.77 3.74 3.55
N ALA A 234 -12.58 3.51 4.84
CA ALA A 234 -12.86 4.51 5.87
C ALA A 234 -11.97 5.75 5.73
N GLN A 235 -10.69 5.58 5.37
CA GLN A 235 -9.77 6.68 5.06
C GLN A 235 -10.28 7.53 3.89
N HIS A 236 -10.78 6.90 2.82
CA HIS A 236 -11.38 7.61 1.69
C HIS A 236 -12.62 8.41 2.12
N ILE A 237 -13.53 7.80 2.88
CA ILE A 237 -14.73 8.47 3.42
C ILE A 237 -14.35 9.64 4.32
N SER A 238 -13.38 9.46 5.22
CA SER A 238 -12.88 10.53 6.09
C SER A 238 -12.36 11.72 5.29
N PHE A 239 -11.64 11.46 4.19
CA PHE A 239 -11.18 12.52 3.29
C PHE A 239 -12.34 13.27 2.63
N GLN A 240 -13.39 12.56 2.18
CA GLN A 240 -14.60 13.19 1.62
C GLN A 240 -15.33 14.05 2.65
N THR A 241 -15.52 13.53 3.87
CA THR A 241 -16.16 14.25 4.98
C THR A 241 -15.41 15.54 5.30
N LYS A 242 -14.08 15.49 5.38
CA LYS A 242 -13.25 16.69 5.61
C LYS A 242 -13.36 17.72 4.48
N CYS A 243 -13.56 17.27 3.23
CA CYS A 243 -13.82 18.20 2.11
C CYS A 243 -15.18 18.87 2.24
N ILE A 244 -16.21 18.13 2.65
CA ILE A 244 -17.56 18.67 2.93
C ILE A 244 -17.48 19.71 4.07
N GLU A 245 -16.85 19.36 5.18
CA GLU A 245 -16.70 20.25 6.34
C GLU A 245 -15.97 21.54 5.99
N LYS A 246 -14.85 21.45 5.27
CA LYS A 246 -14.06 22.63 4.86
C LYS A 246 -14.76 23.52 3.84
N SER A 247 -15.58 22.93 2.96
CA SER A 247 -16.31 23.67 1.94
C SER A 247 -17.66 24.22 2.41
N GLY A 248 -18.21 23.67 3.50
CA GLY A 248 -19.57 23.97 3.97
C GLY A 248 -20.68 23.47 3.03
N SER A 249 -20.38 22.56 2.10
CA SER A 249 -21.30 22.13 1.04
C SER A 249 -21.52 20.61 1.05
N ASN A 250 -22.77 20.18 1.19
CA ASN A 250 -23.20 18.79 1.12
C ASN A 250 -24.50 18.66 0.26
N PRO A 251 -24.45 18.06 -0.94
CA PRO A 251 -23.28 17.42 -1.54
C PRO A 251 -22.27 18.45 -2.07
N LEU A 252 -21.01 18.02 -2.20
CA LEU A 252 -19.97 18.82 -2.86
C LEU A 252 -20.34 19.16 -4.33
N PRO A 253 -19.76 20.21 -4.93
CA PRO A 253 -19.90 20.43 -6.37
C PRO A 253 -19.50 19.21 -7.20
N LEU A 254 -20.20 18.97 -8.33
CA LEU A 254 -20.04 17.76 -9.13
C LEU A 254 -18.60 17.54 -9.63
N ASP A 255 -17.89 18.61 -9.96
CA ASP A 255 -16.49 18.53 -10.39
C ASP A 255 -15.57 18.05 -9.25
N ILE A 256 -15.85 18.47 -8.01
CA ILE A 256 -15.14 18.02 -6.81
C ILE A 256 -15.50 16.57 -6.49
N GLN A 257 -16.78 16.19 -6.55
CA GLN A 257 -17.20 14.80 -6.38
C GLN A 257 -16.48 13.87 -7.38
N ASN A 258 -16.42 14.28 -8.65
CA ASN A 258 -15.73 13.52 -9.69
C ASN A 258 -14.22 13.43 -9.42
N LYS A 259 -13.58 14.49 -8.91
CA LYS A 259 -12.16 14.45 -8.51
C LYS A 259 -11.92 13.59 -7.27
N LEU A 260 -12.85 13.55 -6.32
CA LEU A 260 -12.72 12.72 -5.12
C LEU A 260 -12.80 11.22 -5.42
N LYS A 261 -13.61 10.83 -6.42
CA LYS A 261 -13.58 9.46 -6.94
C LYS A 261 -12.20 9.04 -7.44
N LEU A 262 -11.39 10.01 -7.87
CA LEU A 262 -10.04 9.84 -8.40
C LEU A 262 -8.94 9.87 -7.32
N VAL A 263 -9.28 9.92 -6.02
CA VAL A 263 -8.31 9.85 -4.92
C VAL A 263 -8.11 8.40 -4.52
N PRO A 264 -6.99 7.74 -4.87
CA PRO A 264 -6.73 6.37 -4.45
C PRO A 264 -6.28 6.32 -3.00
N VAL A 265 -6.70 5.30 -2.27
CA VAL A 265 -6.12 4.97 -0.96
C VAL A 265 -5.16 3.79 -1.14
N PRO A 266 -3.85 3.99 -0.99
CA PRO A 266 -2.87 2.93 -1.14
C PRO A 266 -2.83 2.05 0.11
N PHE A 267 -2.68 0.75 -0.09
CA PHE A 267 -2.45 -0.17 1.01
C PHE A 267 -1.59 -1.35 0.60
N PHE A 268 -1.08 -2.11 1.56
CA PHE A 268 -0.37 -3.35 1.29
C PHE A 268 -0.71 -4.45 2.28
N GLN A 269 -0.41 -5.68 1.88
CA GLN A 269 -0.44 -6.84 2.75
C GLN A 269 0.87 -7.61 2.62
N VAL A 270 1.47 -7.96 3.74
CA VAL A 270 2.59 -8.90 3.81
C VAL A 270 2.06 -10.28 4.16
N ILE A 271 2.40 -11.27 3.35
CA ILE A 271 1.90 -12.63 3.47
C ILE A 271 2.91 -13.62 2.92
N GLY A 272 3.31 -14.60 3.72
CA GLY A 272 4.18 -15.67 3.24
C GLY A 272 5.54 -15.19 2.74
N MET A 273 6.09 -14.13 3.33
CA MET A 273 7.32 -13.44 2.87
C MET A 273 7.20 -12.78 1.48
N THR A 274 5.98 -12.48 1.03
CA THR A 274 5.71 -11.65 -0.13
C THR A 274 4.90 -10.45 0.33
N ILE A 275 5.26 -9.25 -0.14
CA ILE A 275 4.44 -8.05 0.01
C ILE A 275 3.65 -7.82 -1.27
N ARG A 276 2.37 -7.48 -1.12
CA ARG A 276 1.48 -7.13 -2.21
C ARG A 276 0.94 -5.73 -1.96
N PHE A 277 1.02 -4.89 -2.98
CA PHE A 277 0.60 -3.51 -2.92
C PHE A 277 -0.65 -3.30 -3.77
N TYR A 278 -1.59 -2.56 -3.18
CA TYR A 278 -2.90 -2.31 -3.73
C TYR A 278 -3.24 -0.83 -3.71
N ILE A 279 -4.24 -0.47 -4.51
CA ILE A 279 -4.96 0.79 -4.39
C ILE A 279 -6.46 0.52 -4.35
N LEU A 280 -7.16 1.27 -3.50
CA LEU A 280 -8.62 1.33 -3.43
C LEU A 280 -9.10 2.61 -4.10
N ILE A 281 -10.06 2.50 -5.02
CA ILE A 281 -10.68 3.62 -5.73
C ILE A 281 -12.20 3.58 -5.63
N GLN A 282 -12.85 4.74 -5.53
CA GLN A 282 -14.32 4.80 -5.56
C GLN A 282 -14.80 4.74 -7.01
N ILE A 283 -15.71 3.81 -7.30
CA ILE A 283 -16.32 3.64 -8.62
C ILE A 283 -17.58 4.51 -8.68
N ASP A 284 -18.53 4.24 -7.78
CA ASP A 284 -19.78 4.98 -7.71
C ASP A 284 -20.49 4.81 -6.36
N GLY A 285 -20.87 5.91 -5.72
CA GLY A 285 -21.49 5.88 -4.39
C GLY A 285 -20.69 5.02 -3.39
N ASP A 286 -21.31 3.99 -2.85
CA ASP A 286 -20.67 3.04 -1.91
C ASP A 286 -19.86 1.92 -2.59
N LEU A 287 -19.80 1.88 -3.92
CA LEU A 287 -19.06 0.88 -4.68
C LEU A 287 -17.62 1.33 -4.91
N TYR A 288 -16.67 0.48 -4.52
CA TYR A 288 -15.24 0.67 -4.66
C TYR A 288 -14.61 -0.51 -5.41
N GLY A 289 -13.50 -0.23 -6.08
CA GLY A 289 -12.65 -1.23 -6.72
C GLY A 289 -11.31 -1.32 -6.00
N ILE A 290 -10.81 -2.55 -5.87
CA ILE A 290 -9.42 -2.81 -5.47
C ILE A 290 -8.61 -3.30 -6.66
N TRP A 291 -7.33 -2.92 -6.70
CA TRP A 291 -6.38 -3.39 -7.70
C TRP A 291 -5.01 -3.60 -7.11
N GLU A 292 -4.41 -4.75 -7.40
CA GLU A 292 -3.00 -5.03 -7.10
C GLU A 292 -2.14 -4.45 -8.21
N TRP A 293 -1.34 -3.45 -7.89
CA TRP A 293 -0.47 -2.80 -8.86
C TRP A 293 0.96 -3.35 -8.82
N SER A 294 1.34 -4.05 -7.75
CA SER A 294 2.62 -4.74 -7.65
C SER A 294 2.61 -5.78 -6.54
N SER A 295 3.46 -6.79 -6.71
CA SER A 295 3.92 -7.68 -5.65
C SER A 295 5.44 -7.76 -5.67
N GLN A 296 6.04 -8.15 -4.55
CA GLN A 296 7.48 -8.31 -4.41
C GLN A 296 7.78 -9.31 -3.30
N ASP A 297 8.67 -10.26 -3.55
CA ASP A 297 9.19 -11.12 -2.48
C ASP A 297 10.08 -10.31 -1.54
N LEU A 298 10.07 -10.65 -0.26
CA LEU A 298 10.95 -10.04 0.73
C LEU A 298 12.36 -10.61 0.59
N PRO A 299 13.41 -9.77 0.68
CA PRO A 299 14.78 -10.22 0.49
C PRO A 299 15.27 -11.07 1.67
N LYS A 300 16.00 -12.15 1.38
CA LYS A 300 16.39 -13.20 2.34
C LYS A 300 17.88 -13.52 2.32
N GLU A 301 18.58 -13.23 1.23
CA GLU A 301 20.00 -13.55 1.08
C GLU A 301 20.81 -12.29 0.75
N GLU A 302 22.13 -12.29 1.00
CA GLU A 302 22.97 -11.11 0.72
C GLU A 302 22.89 -10.65 -0.74
N ASP A 303 22.65 -11.59 -1.67
CA ASP A 303 22.55 -11.34 -3.10
C ASP A 303 21.17 -10.85 -3.55
N ASP A 304 20.17 -10.79 -2.65
CA ASP A 304 18.83 -10.24 -2.91
C ASP A 304 18.79 -8.69 -2.94
N ILE A 305 19.90 -8.04 -3.33
CA ILE A 305 19.99 -6.58 -3.39
C ILE A 305 18.97 -6.03 -4.38
N ILE A 306 18.80 -6.67 -5.54
CA ILE A 306 17.83 -6.23 -6.55
C ILE A 306 16.40 -6.29 -5.97
N THR A 307 16.08 -7.35 -5.24
CA THR A 307 14.80 -7.52 -4.52
C THR A 307 14.58 -6.38 -3.52
N ALA A 308 15.60 -6.03 -2.72
CA ALA A 308 15.55 -4.89 -1.80
C ALA A 308 15.38 -3.55 -2.55
N VAL A 309 16.11 -3.34 -3.64
CA VAL A 309 16.04 -2.11 -4.45
C VAL A 309 14.65 -1.94 -5.07
N PHE A 310 14.07 -3.01 -5.61
CA PHE A 310 12.68 -2.99 -6.08
C PHE A 310 11.72 -2.69 -4.94
N LEU A 311 11.91 -3.29 -3.77
CA LEU A 311 11.06 -3.00 -2.62
C LEU A 311 11.11 -1.53 -2.21
N CYS A 312 12.29 -0.89 -2.20
CA CYS A 312 12.45 0.55 -1.98
C CYS A 312 11.61 1.36 -2.98
N LYS A 313 11.76 1.03 -4.27
CA LYS A 313 11.02 1.68 -5.36
C LYS A 313 9.51 1.53 -5.16
N LYS A 314 9.02 0.34 -4.79
CA LYS A 314 7.59 0.12 -4.54
C LYS A 314 7.07 0.96 -3.38
N PHE A 315 7.80 1.08 -2.27
CA PHE A 315 7.38 1.93 -1.15
C PHE A 315 7.40 3.42 -1.50
N LEU A 316 8.40 3.91 -2.26
CA LEU A 316 8.41 5.30 -2.74
C LEU A 316 7.19 5.61 -3.63
N ILE A 317 6.84 4.67 -4.51
CA ILE A 317 5.65 4.78 -5.35
C ILE A 317 4.37 4.72 -4.48
N HIS A 318 4.29 3.79 -3.53
CA HIS A 318 3.18 3.66 -2.56
C HIS A 318 2.90 5.00 -1.85
N ARG A 319 3.96 5.62 -1.34
CA ARG A 319 3.93 6.92 -0.69
C ARG A 319 3.41 8.04 -1.61
N ASN A 320 3.73 8.03 -2.89
CA ASN A 320 3.34 9.11 -3.80
C ASN A 320 1.82 9.24 -3.96
N TRP A 321 1.06 8.16 -3.75
CA TRP A 321 -0.40 8.24 -3.69
C TRP A 321 -0.92 8.77 -2.36
N SER A 322 -0.19 8.53 -1.27
CA SER A 322 -0.47 9.11 0.05
C SER A 322 -0.17 10.62 0.14
N ILE A 323 0.42 11.21 -0.91
CA ILE A 323 0.93 12.59 -0.92
C ILE A 323 0.04 13.58 -1.69
N LYS A 324 -0.77 13.13 -2.65
CA LYS A 324 -1.52 14.00 -3.55
C LYS A 324 -2.93 14.29 -3.05
#